data_AF-A0A973M2V1-F1
#
_entry.id   AF-A0A973M2V1-F1
#
_cell.length_a   1.000
_cell.length_b   1.000
_cell.length_c   1.000
_cell.angle_alpha   90.00
_cell.angle_beta   90.00
_cell.angle_gamma   90.00
#
_symmetry.space_group_name_H-M   'P 1'
#
loop_
_entity.id
_entity.type
_entity.pdbx_description
1 polymer ?
#
loop_
_entity_poly.entity_id
_entity_poly.type
_entity_poly.pdbx_seq_one_letter_code
_entity_poly.pdbx_strand_id
1 'polypeptide(L)'
;MDSRSIAMLYPHFIGLALRLGLPDFDAAALKDARPRQLTQAVASWLYETTDTNGVTFASRLGDDLQLWALFEQPGDPHMSPKLRHIRFEEQVPHRGARPHQVHASGGGRFER
;
A
#
# COMPACT_ATOMS: atom_id res chain seq x y z
N MET A 1 21.20 -5.39 -15.69
CA MET A 1 20.75 -3.99 -15.45
C MET A 1 19.23 -3.99 -15.49
N ASP A 2 18.59 -4.39 -14.40
CA ASP A 2 17.12 -4.42 -14.29
C ASP A 2 16.60 -3.11 -13.70
N SER A 3 16.60 -2.03 -14.47
CA SER A 3 16.04 -0.75 -14.01
C SER A 3 14.55 -0.67 -14.31
N ARG A 4 13.72 -1.51 -13.67
CA ARG A 4 12.27 -1.25 -13.55
C ARG A 4 12.01 -0.33 -12.37
N SER A 5 12.55 0.88 -12.46
CA SER A 5 12.42 1.91 -11.44
C SER A 5 11.49 3.01 -11.92
N ILE A 6 10.94 3.80 -10.98
CA ILE A 6 10.10 4.96 -11.24
C ILE A 6 10.71 5.94 -12.25
N ALA A 7 12.04 6.06 -12.30
CA ALA A 7 12.74 6.93 -13.24
C ALA A 7 12.39 6.63 -14.71
N MET A 8 12.10 5.37 -15.04
CA MET A 8 11.68 4.98 -16.40
C MET A 8 10.28 5.49 -16.77
N LEU A 9 9.46 5.81 -15.77
CA LEU A 9 8.10 6.31 -15.96
C LEU A 9 8.07 7.82 -16.17
N TYR A 10 9.20 8.51 -15.95
CA TYR A 10 9.28 9.97 -16.01
C TYR A 10 8.71 10.58 -17.30
N PRO A 11 9.05 10.11 -18.52
CA PRO A 11 8.52 10.68 -19.75
C PRO A 11 6.99 10.58 -19.88
N HIS A 12 6.38 9.59 -19.22
CA HIS A 12 4.94 9.35 -19.28
C HIS A 12 4.15 10.23 -18.29
N PHE A 13 4.74 10.61 -17.16
CA PHE A 13 4.00 11.19 -16.04
C PHE A 13 4.42 12.60 -15.63
N ILE A 14 5.57 13.12 -16.09
CA ILE A 14 5.98 14.49 -15.76
C ILE A 14 4.90 15.53 -16.13
N GLY A 15 4.27 15.41 -17.29
CA GLY A 15 3.20 16.31 -17.71
C GLY A 15 1.95 16.22 -16.82
N LEU A 16 1.65 15.03 -16.27
CA LEU A 16 0.56 14.88 -15.28
C LEU A 16 0.95 15.49 -13.93
N ALA A 17 2.16 15.22 -13.44
CA ALA A 17 2.65 15.78 -12.19
C ALA A 17 2.59 17.32 -12.18
N LEU A 18 3.09 17.96 -13.24
CA LEU A 18 3.04 19.43 -13.38
C LEU A 18 1.61 19.97 -13.42
N ARG A 19 0.68 19.33 -14.14
CA ARG A 19 -0.74 19.72 -14.18
C ARG A 19 -1.42 19.60 -12.82
N LEU A 20 -0.93 18.71 -11.97
CA LEU A 20 -1.41 18.50 -10.60
C LEU A 20 -0.76 19.45 -9.58
N GLY A 21 0.10 20.37 -10.04
CA GLY A 21 0.79 21.34 -9.19
C GLY A 21 2.00 20.79 -8.44
N LEU A 22 2.49 19.61 -8.83
CA LEU A 22 3.70 19.02 -8.25
C LEU A 22 4.95 19.59 -8.96
N PRO A 23 6.06 19.79 -8.23
CA PRO A 23 7.26 20.39 -8.81
C PRO A 23 7.98 19.45 -9.79
N ASP A 24 7.81 18.14 -9.61
CA ASP A 24 8.47 17.12 -10.43
C ASP A 24 7.73 15.77 -10.36
N PHE A 25 8.14 14.81 -11.18
CA PHE A 25 7.76 13.40 -11.07
C PHE A 25 8.90 12.57 -10.47
N ASP A 26 8.83 12.33 -9.17
CA ASP A 26 9.80 11.54 -8.42
C ASP A 26 9.13 10.67 -7.34
N ALA A 27 9.96 10.00 -6.52
CA ALA A 27 9.45 9.18 -5.43
C ALA A 27 8.74 10.02 -4.34
N ALA A 28 9.13 11.28 -4.13
CA ALA A 28 8.50 12.16 -3.16
C ALA A 28 7.08 12.54 -3.62
N ALA A 29 6.90 12.84 -4.90
CA ALA A 29 5.61 13.12 -5.53
C ALA A 29 4.64 11.93 -5.41
N LEU A 30 5.10 10.69 -5.58
CA LEU A 30 4.27 9.49 -5.35
C LEU A 30 4.01 9.20 -3.87
N LYS A 31 4.93 9.63 -2.99
CA LYS A 31 4.75 9.61 -1.53
C LYS A 31 3.88 10.75 -1.02
N ASP A 32 3.46 11.73 -1.81
CA ASP A 32 2.46 12.68 -1.34
C ASP A 32 1.08 12.01 -1.34
N ALA A 33 0.32 12.11 -0.24
CA ALA A 33 -1.02 11.54 -0.16
C ALA A 33 -2.04 12.30 -1.01
N ARG A 34 -1.72 13.53 -1.43
CA ARG A 34 -2.57 14.34 -2.31
C ARG A 34 -1.70 15.07 -3.33
N PRO A 35 -1.99 14.96 -4.64
CA PRO A 35 -3.17 14.34 -5.24
C PRO A 35 -3.00 12.83 -5.54
N ARG A 36 -3.99 12.02 -5.14
CA ARG A 36 -4.03 10.56 -5.44
C ARG A 36 -4.06 10.23 -6.93
N GLN A 37 -4.45 11.21 -7.75
CA GLN A 37 -4.58 11.07 -9.20
C GLN A 37 -3.27 10.63 -9.86
N LEU A 38 -2.11 11.14 -9.39
CA LEU A 38 -0.81 10.74 -9.94
C LEU A 38 -0.52 9.26 -9.66
N THR A 39 -0.65 8.84 -8.39
CA THR A 39 -0.42 7.44 -7.98
C THR A 39 -1.37 6.48 -8.69
N GLN A 40 -2.65 6.85 -8.85
CA GLN A 40 -3.63 6.05 -9.57
C GLN A 40 -3.29 5.91 -11.05
N ALA A 41 -2.90 7.01 -11.71
CA ALA A 41 -2.51 6.97 -13.12
C ALA A 41 -1.28 6.08 -13.36
N VAL A 42 -0.28 6.16 -12.47
CA VAL A 42 0.90 5.28 -12.51
C VAL A 42 0.50 3.81 -12.30
N ALA A 43 -0.34 3.53 -11.30
CA ALA A 43 -0.81 2.17 -11.01
C ALA A 43 -1.60 1.57 -12.19
N SER A 44 -2.53 2.33 -12.77
CA SER A 44 -3.30 1.90 -13.96
C SER A 44 -2.39 1.62 -15.16
N TRP A 45 -1.44 2.52 -15.45
CA TRP A 45 -0.52 2.30 -16.56
C TRP A 45 0.35 1.05 -16.35
N LEU A 46 0.86 0.83 -15.15
CA LEU A 46 1.66 -0.36 -14.84
C LEU A 46 0.84 -1.65 -14.95
N TYR A 47 -0.41 -1.61 -14.51
CA TYR A 47 -1.35 -2.72 -14.64
C TYR A 47 -1.66 -3.06 -16.10
N GLU A 48 -1.84 -2.03 -16.95
CA GLU A 48 -2.24 -2.21 -18.36
C GLU A 48 -1.07 -2.53 -19.30
N THR A 49 0.14 -2.07 -18.98
CA THR A 49 1.29 -2.09 -19.92
C THR A 49 2.41 -3.03 -19.51
N THR A 50 2.32 -3.67 -18.34
CA THR A 50 3.38 -4.55 -17.84
C THR A 50 2.80 -5.84 -17.25
N ASP A 51 3.59 -6.91 -17.27
CA ASP A 51 3.26 -8.18 -16.60
C ASP A 51 3.64 -8.19 -15.10
N THR A 52 3.90 -7.02 -14.52
CA THR A 52 4.33 -6.91 -13.11
C THR A 52 3.16 -7.24 -12.18
N ASN A 53 3.43 -7.90 -11.05
CA ASN A 53 2.37 -8.27 -10.10
C ASN A 53 2.10 -7.22 -9.03
N GLY A 54 2.82 -6.10 -9.06
CA GLY A 54 2.69 -5.04 -8.08
C GLY A 54 3.88 -4.10 -8.10
N VAL A 55 3.89 -3.18 -7.13
CA VAL A 55 4.96 -2.21 -6.93
C VAL A 55 5.40 -2.20 -5.48
N THR A 56 6.68 -1.92 -5.29
CA THR A 56 7.28 -1.69 -3.97
C THR A 56 7.63 -0.22 -3.81
N PHE A 57 7.40 0.32 -2.62
CA PHE A 57 7.68 1.73 -2.32
C PHE A 57 7.95 1.93 -0.83
N ALA A 58 8.72 2.95 -0.50
CA ALA A 58 8.98 3.31 0.90
C ALA A 58 7.76 3.96 1.54
N SER A 59 7.51 3.63 2.81
CA SER A 59 6.42 4.17 3.62
C SER A 59 6.57 5.68 3.83
N ARG A 60 5.45 6.35 4.05
CA ARG A 60 5.42 7.76 4.47
C ARG A 60 5.85 7.95 5.93
N LEU A 61 5.80 6.88 6.75
CA LEU A 61 6.13 6.92 8.17
C LEU A 61 7.63 6.71 8.46
N GLY A 62 8.44 6.53 7.41
CA GLY A 62 9.88 6.29 7.50
C GLY A 62 10.35 5.44 6.32
N ASP A 63 11.57 5.70 5.86
CA ASP A 63 12.15 4.99 4.70
C ASP A 63 12.57 3.54 5.03
N ASP A 64 12.66 3.21 6.31
CA ASP A 64 12.98 1.86 6.80
C ASP A 64 11.84 0.85 6.59
N LEU A 65 10.64 1.33 6.26
CA LEU A 65 9.47 0.50 6.02
C LEU A 65 9.17 0.43 4.53
N GLN A 66 9.37 -0.74 3.93
CA GLN A 66 8.98 -1.02 2.56
C GLN A 66 7.53 -1.53 2.52
N LEU A 67 6.70 -0.88 1.70
CA LEU A 67 5.33 -1.27 1.43
C LEU A 67 5.22 -1.88 0.04
N TRP A 68 4.23 -2.76 -0.12
CA TRP A 68 3.90 -3.42 -1.36
C TRP A 68 2.44 -3.15 -1.72
N ALA A 69 2.18 -2.77 -2.97
CA ALA A 69 0.85 -2.77 -3.56
C ALA A 69 0.82 -3.82 -4.66
N LEU A 70 -0.13 -4.75 -4.60
CA LEU A 70 -0.24 -5.86 -5.54
C LEU A 70 -1.40 -5.62 -6.48
N PHE A 71 -1.24 -6.05 -7.73
CA PHE A 71 -2.29 -6.00 -8.74
C PHE A 71 -3.07 -7.30 -8.75
N GLU A 72 -4.37 -7.22 -8.48
CA GLU A 72 -5.30 -8.34 -8.64
C GLU A 72 -5.63 -8.53 -10.11
N GLN A 73 -5.61 -9.77 -10.58
CA GLN A 73 -6.00 -10.12 -11.95
C GLN A 73 -7.41 -10.71 -11.98
N PRO A 74 -8.18 -10.51 -13.06
CA PRO A 74 -9.46 -11.17 -13.24
C PRO A 74 -9.30 -12.70 -13.12
N GLY A 75 -10.07 -13.31 -12.22
CA GLY A 75 -10.01 -14.75 -11.96
C GLY A 75 -9.00 -15.17 -10.89
N ASP A 76 -8.30 -14.24 -10.25
CA ASP A 76 -7.48 -14.56 -9.08
C ASP A 76 -8.35 -15.10 -7.93
N PRO A 77 -7.89 -16.13 -7.19
CA PRO A 77 -8.56 -16.63 -6.00
C PRO A 77 -8.44 -15.62 -4.84
N HIS A 78 -9.23 -15.81 -3.78
CA HIS A 78 -9.24 -14.95 -2.57
C HIS A 78 -7.84 -14.74 -1.95
N MET A 79 -6.91 -15.67 -2.15
CA MET A 79 -5.50 -15.49 -1.80
C MET A 79 -4.65 -15.77 -3.03
N SER A 80 -3.92 -14.77 -3.52
CA SER A 80 -3.07 -14.93 -4.70
C SER A 80 -2.04 -16.06 -4.49
N PRO A 81 -1.92 -17.03 -5.40
CA PRO A 81 -0.92 -18.11 -5.30
C PRO A 81 0.54 -17.60 -5.44
N LYS A 82 0.69 -16.32 -5.81
CA LYS A 82 1.99 -15.62 -5.86
C LYS A 82 2.47 -15.19 -4.47
N LEU A 83 1.56 -15.06 -3.50
CA LEU A 83 1.89 -14.80 -2.11
C LEU A 83 2.31 -16.10 -1.42
N ARG A 84 3.62 -16.34 -1.32
CA ARG A 84 4.20 -17.52 -0.68
C ARG A 84 4.94 -17.11 0.58
N HIS A 85 5.05 -18.03 1.54
CA HIS A 85 5.82 -17.85 2.78
C HIS A 85 5.39 -16.65 3.64
N ILE A 86 4.09 -16.32 3.65
CA ILE A 86 3.55 -15.32 4.57
C ILE A 86 3.79 -15.83 6.00
N ARG A 87 4.62 -15.11 6.76
CA ARG A 87 4.85 -15.35 8.18
C ARG A 87 4.03 -14.34 8.96
N PHE A 88 3.19 -14.82 9.87
CA PHE A 88 2.52 -13.98 10.82
C PHE A 88 3.49 -13.73 11.97
N GLU A 89 4.05 -12.52 12.06
CA GLU A 89 4.72 -12.09 13.28
C GLU A 89 3.66 -11.74 14.31
N GLU A 90 3.72 -12.40 15.46
CA GLU A 90 2.83 -12.13 16.59
C GLU A 90 2.99 -10.65 16.98
N GLN A 91 1.87 -9.92 17.09
CA GLN A 91 1.91 -8.50 17.41
C GLN A 91 2.70 -8.26 18.70
N VAL A 92 3.91 -7.71 18.59
CA VAL A 92 4.68 -7.27 19.74
C VAL A 92 3.85 -6.18 20.44
N PRO A 93 3.47 -6.33 21.72
CA PRO A 93 2.67 -5.34 22.40
C PRO A 93 3.40 -4.00 22.36
N HIS A 94 2.83 -3.04 21.64
CA HIS A 94 3.38 -1.69 21.56
C HIS A 94 3.35 -1.11 22.97
N ARG A 95 4.53 -0.87 23.56
CA ARG A 95 4.71 -0.38 24.92
C ARG A 95 4.02 0.99 25.08
N GLY A 96 2.73 0.96 25.42
CA GLY A 96 1.87 2.14 25.54
C GLY A 96 0.40 1.92 25.18
N ALA A 97 0.05 0.84 24.47
CA ALA A 97 -1.35 0.51 24.21
C ALA A 97 -1.98 -0.06 25.49
N ARG A 98 -2.80 0.72 26.20
CA ARG A 98 -3.66 0.17 27.25
C ARG A 98 -4.58 -0.85 26.58
N PRO A 99 -4.72 -2.08 27.10
CA PRO A 99 -5.71 -3.00 26.58
C PRO A 99 -7.09 -2.35 26.66
N HIS A 100 -7.82 -2.34 25.55
CA HIS A 100 -9.23 -1.97 25.54
C HIS A 100 -9.96 -2.93 26.50
N GLN A 101 -10.27 -2.44 27.70
CA GLN A 101 -11.00 -3.18 28.70
C GLN A 101 -12.45 -3.28 28.20
N VAL A 102 -12.81 -4.45 27.68
CA VAL A 102 -14.19 -4.77 27.35
C VAL A 102 -14.91 -4.94 28.69
N HIS A 103 -15.67 -3.93 29.11
CA HIS A 103 -16.55 -4.04 30.28
C HIS A 103 -17.67 -5.04 29.96
N ALA A 104 -17.50 -6.29 30.39
CA ALA A 104 -18.60 -7.23 30.53
C ALA A 104 -19.41 -6.82 31.77
N SER A 105 -20.40 -5.96 31.56
CA SER A 105 -21.38 -5.60 32.59
C SER A 105 -22.44 -6.69 32.70
N GLY A 106 -22.44 -7.38 33.84
CA GLY A 106 -23.67 -7.74 34.55
C GLY A 106 -24.33 -9.07 34.17
N GLY A 107 -24.03 -10.11 34.95
CA GLY A 107 -24.94 -11.22 35.13
C GLY A 107 -26.22 -10.78 35.84
N GLY A 108 -27.36 -11.24 35.34
CA GLY A 108 -28.67 -11.10 35.97
C GLY A 108 -29.43 -12.42 35.89
N ARG A 109 -29.41 -13.16 37.00
CA ARG A 109 -30.23 -14.33 37.34
C ARG A 109 -31.71 -14.04 37.03
N PHE A 110 -32.40 -14.96 36.35
CA PHE A 110 -33.84 -15.16 36.54
C PHE A 110 -34.19 -16.65 36.46
N GLU A 111 -34.58 -17.20 37.61
CA GLU A 111 -35.39 -18.41 37.71
C GLU A 111 -36.83 -18.07 37.30
N ARG A 112 -37.45 -18.87 36.45
CA ARG A 112 -38.49 -19.83 36.84
C ARG A 112 -38.87 -20.75 35.69
#